data_AF-A0A0F4IUG8-F1
#
_entry.id   AF-A0A0F4IUG8-F1
#
_cell.length_a   1.000
_cell.length_b   1.000
_cell.length_c   1.000
_cell.angle_alpha   90.00
_cell.angle_beta   90.00
_cell.angle_gamma   90.00
#
_symmetry.space_group_name_H-M   'P 1'
#
loop_
_entity.id
_entity.type
_entity.pdbx_description
1 polymer ?
#
loop_
_entity_poly.entity_id
_entity_poly.type
_entity_poly.pdbx_seq_one_letter_code
_entity_poly.pdbx_strand_id
1 'polypeptide(L)'
;ADAWRRRLDAAWALLHRTVPEFARAATAGLSTLTPLAGGPRAQGWGEAGRHGPGALGVPYAAGVRETALALLTGRRRARLRALTEVADLYALDGAWQHPSPWRTRPVPVSRLLADVHERVAVEAYRRATTTQEPGGADRIHRALDHLSEAAELTVTGKRLVEELRWELKMVDA
;
A
#
# COMPACT_ATOMS: atom_id res chain seq x y z
N ALA A 1 2.89 4.13 27.31
CA ALA A 1 3.77 4.64 26.24
C ALA A 1 4.82 3.61 25.83
N ASP A 2 5.64 3.07 26.75
CA ASP A 2 6.79 2.21 26.39
C ASP A 2 6.44 0.93 25.64
N ALA A 3 5.34 0.27 25.99
CA ALA A 3 4.91 -0.94 25.29
C ALA A 3 4.59 -0.70 23.80
N TRP A 4 4.03 0.47 23.48
CA TRP A 4 3.73 0.86 22.10
C TRP A 4 5.01 1.19 21.33
N ARG A 5 5.94 1.93 21.96
CA ARG A 5 7.27 2.20 21.37
C ARG A 5 8.04 0.92 21.08
N ARG A 6 8.14 -0.01 22.04
CA ARG A 6 8.80 -1.31 21.84
C ARG A 6 8.18 -2.10 20.69
N ARG A 7 6.86 -2.03 20.50
CA ARG A 7 6.17 -2.67 19.39
C ARG A 7 6.50 -2.02 18.05
N LEU A 8 6.56 -0.69 17.99
CA LEU A 8 7.00 0.02 16.80
C LEU A 8 8.43 -0.36 16.43
N ASP A 9 9.34 -0.39 17.39
CA ASP A 9 10.74 -0.78 17.18
C ASP A 9 10.82 -2.22 16.64
N ALA A 10 10.07 -3.14 17.25
CA ALA A 10 9.99 -4.52 16.78
C ALA A 10 9.38 -4.65 15.38
N ALA A 11 8.37 -3.85 15.06
CA ALA A 11 7.72 -3.84 13.75
C ALA A 11 8.67 -3.29 12.66
N TRP A 12 9.38 -2.21 12.93
CA TRP A 12 10.41 -1.69 12.02
C TRP A 12 11.56 -2.67 11.86
N ALA A 13 12.05 -3.28 12.93
CA ALA A 13 13.11 -4.29 12.86
C ALA A 13 12.66 -5.51 12.04
N LEU A 14 11.39 -5.91 12.16
CA LEU A 14 10.80 -6.95 11.32
C LEU A 14 10.81 -6.55 9.85
N LEU A 15 10.32 -5.35 9.49
CA LEU A 15 10.31 -4.87 8.11
C LEU A 15 11.72 -4.76 7.50
N HIS A 16 12.69 -4.22 8.23
CA HIS A 16 14.06 -4.10 7.74
C HIS A 16 14.72 -5.45 7.51
N ARG A 17 14.36 -6.47 8.30
CA ARG A 17 14.85 -7.83 8.13
C ARG A 17 14.19 -8.56 6.95
N THR A 18 12.88 -8.37 6.73
CA THR A 18 12.12 -9.18 5.77
C THR A 18 11.97 -8.52 4.41
N VAL A 19 11.85 -7.19 4.36
CA VAL A 19 11.62 -6.40 3.13
C VAL A 19 12.44 -5.10 3.17
N PRO A 20 13.80 -5.19 3.18
CA PRO A 20 14.67 -4.05 3.45
C PRO A 20 14.45 -2.85 2.52
N GLU A 21 14.24 -3.09 1.22
CA GLU A 21 13.99 -2.02 0.24
C GLU A 21 12.67 -1.27 0.55
N PHE A 22 11.59 -2.03 0.77
CA PHE A 22 10.30 -1.43 1.13
C PHE A 22 10.31 -0.77 2.50
N ALA A 23 11.10 -1.29 3.46
CA ALA A 23 11.27 -0.68 4.76
C ALA A 23 11.97 0.68 4.67
N ARG A 24 13.06 0.79 3.90
CA ARG A 24 13.76 2.06 3.63
C ARG A 24 12.86 3.07 2.93
N ALA A 25 12.10 2.63 1.93
CA ALA A 25 11.14 3.50 1.25
C ALA A 25 10.01 3.96 2.19
N ALA A 26 9.60 3.13 3.15
CA ALA A 26 8.57 3.46 4.13
C ALA A 26 9.08 4.47 5.17
N THR A 27 10.32 4.40 5.62
CA THR A 27 10.88 5.37 6.58
C THR A 27 11.15 6.73 5.95
N ALA A 28 11.45 6.79 4.65
CA ALA A 28 11.73 8.03 3.95
C ALA A 28 10.58 9.05 4.09
N GLY A 29 10.90 10.22 4.65
CA GLY A 29 9.96 11.33 4.86
C GLY A 29 8.87 11.09 5.90
N LEU A 30 8.95 10.02 6.71
CA LEU A 30 8.06 9.80 7.85
C LEU A 30 8.57 10.57 9.07
N SER A 31 7.75 11.47 9.60
CA SER A 31 8.08 12.29 10.78
C SER A 31 7.22 11.96 12.00
N THR A 32 5.96 11.56 11.78
CA THR A 32 4.95 11.51 12.85
C THR A 32 4.16 10.22 12.80
N LEU A 33 4.11 9.52 13.94
CA LEU A 33 3.26 8.35 14.15
C LEU A 33 2.23 8.64 15.23
N THR A 34 0.96 8.54 14.89
CA THR A 34 -0.15 8.77 15.80
C THR A 34 -0.78 7.44 16.20
N PRO A 35 -0.80 7.07 17.49
CA PRO A 35 -1.51 5.89 17.95
C PRO A 35 -3.02 6.10 17.77
N LEU A 36 -3.68 5.16 17.10
CA LEU A 36 -5.14 5.17 16.93
C LEU A 36 -5.78 4.15 17.88
N ALA A 37 -6.76 4.62 18.68
CA ALA A 37 -7.49 3.81 19.65
C ALA A 37 -8.30 2.67 18.99
N GLY A 38 -8.73 2.88 17.73
CA GLY A 38 -9.24 1.85 16.84
C GLY A 38 -8.17 1.49 15.79
N GLY A 39 -8.07 0.22 15.43
CA GLY A 39 -7.20 -0.13 14.32
C GLY A 39 -7.71 0.45 13.00
N PRO A 40 -6.86 0.61 11.97
CA PRO A 40 -7.24 1.18 10.67
C PRO A 40 -8.31 0.35 9.90
N ARG A 41 -8.88 -0.67 10.54
CA ARG A 41 -9.87 -1.62 10.02
C ARG A 41 -11.12 -1.78 10.89
N ALA A 42 -11.28 -1.05 12.01
CA ALA A 42 -12.35 -1.31 12.97
C ALA A 42 -13.76 -0.94 12.47
N GLN A 43 -13.89 -0.07 11.46
CA GLN A 43 -15.13 0.22 10.75
C GLN A 43 -14.74 0.53 9.30
N GLY A 44 -15.36 -0.13 8.33
CA GLY A 44 -14.88 -0.27 6.96
C GLY A 44 -14.28 0.99 6.33
N TRP A 45 -13.11 0.85 5.72
CA TRP A 45 -12.48 1.79 4.79
C TRP A 45 -12.66 3.28 5.15
N GLY A 46 -12.62 3.62 6.44
CA GLY A 46 -12.51 5.00 6.88
C GLY A 46 -11.11 5.45 6.52
N GLU A 47 -11.03 6.39 5.57
CA GLU A 47 -9.83 7.15 5.28
C GLU A 47 -9.08 7.40 6.60
N ALA A 48 -7.94 6.72 6.80
CA ALA A 48 -6.98 7.18 7.79
C ALA A 48 -6.84 8.68 7.50
N GLY A 49 -7.28 9.51 8.44
CA GLY A 49 -7.56 10.93 8.22
C GLY A 49 -6.45 11.57 7.41
N ARG A 50 -6.78 12.57 6.57
CA ARG A 50 -5.82 13.27 5.70
C ARG A 50 -4.64 13.82 6.52
N HIS A 51 -3.68 12.95 6.77
CA HIS A 51 -2.44 13.23 7.45
C HIS A 51 -1.50 13.78 6.38
N GLY A 52 -0.70 14.77 6.76
CA GLY A 52 0.36 15.26 5.88
C GLY A 52 1.25 14.11 5.38
N PRO A 53 1.98 14.30 4.27
CA PRO A 53 2.72 13.23 3.61
C PRO A 53 3.73 12.50 4.51
N GLY A 54 4.14 13.10 5.64
CA GLY A 54 5.02 12.49 6.65
C GLY A 54 4.33 11.95 7.90
N ALA A 55 3.00 11.93 7.98
CA ALA A 55 2.27 11.51 9.18
C ALA A 55 1.42 10.25 8.92
N LEU A 56 1.41 9.31 9.88
CA LEU A 56 0.60 8.09 9.81
C LEU A 56 -0.10 7.77 11.12
N GLY A 57 -1.37 7.37 11.00
CA GLY A 57 -2.09 6.67 12.07
C GLY A 57 -1.72 5.19 12.12
N VAL A 58 -1.39 4.68 13.32
CA VAL A 58 -0.99 3.29 13.56
C VAL A 58 -1.88 2.68 14.66
N PRO A 59 -2.43 1.48 14.47
CA PRO A 59 -3.24 0.82 15.49
C PRO A 59 -2.49 0.70 16.82
N TYR A 60 -3.10 1.18 17.91
CA TYR A 60 -2.48 1.15 19.23
C TYR A 60 -2.36 -0.26 19.82
N ALA A 61 -3.43 -1.06 19.66
CA ALA A 61 -3.56 -2.38 20.29
C ALA A 61 -3.21 -3.57 19.38
N ALA A 62 -2.68 -3.32 18.17
CA ALA A 62 -2.31 -4.38 17.24
C ALA A 62 -1.04 -5.13 17.68
N GLY A 63 -0.81 -6.34 17.15
CA GLY A 63 0.44 -7.09 17.31
C GLY A 63 1.55 -6.58 16.40
N VAL A 64 2.78 -7.11 16.54
CA VAL A 64 3.97 -6.63 15.80
C VAL A 64 3.78 -6.76 14.29
N ARG A 65 3.23 -7.89 13.82
CA ARG A 65 3.04 -8.16 12.38
C ARG A 65 1.98 -7.24 11.78
N GLU A 66 0.89 -7.01 12.51
CA GLU A 66 -0.19 -6.12 12.13
C GLU A 66 0.28 -4.66 12.12
N THR A 67 1.11 -4.26 13.10
CA THR A 67 1.77 -2.95 13.13
C THR A 67 2.71 -2.79 11.95
N ALA A 68 3.53 -3.79 11.63
CA ALA A 68 4.44 -3.75 10.46
C ALA A 68 3.66 -3.57 9.16
N LEU A 69 2.58 -4.32 8.97
CA LEU A 69 1.71 -4.19 7.80
C LEU A 69 1.03 -2.81 7.75
N ALA A 70 0.58 -2.29 8.89
CA ALA A 70 -0.03 -0.96 8.96
C ALA A 70 0.95 0.16 8.58
N LEU A 71 2.20 0.08 9.03
CA LEU A 71 3.27 1.02 8.66
C LEU A 71 3.53 0.97 7.15
N LEU A 72 3.75 -0.23 6.62
CA LEU A 72 4.05 -0.44 5.20
C LEU A 72 2.93 0.06 4.28
N THR A 73 1.71 -0.39 4.54
CA THR A 73 0.53 -0.01 3.74
C THR A 73 0.16 1.46 3.93
N GLY A 74 0.32 1.99 5.14
CA GLY A 74 0.12 3.40 5.43
C GLY A 74 1.05 4.30 4.62
N ARG A 75 2.34 3.97 4.56
CA ARG A 75 3.32 4.72 3.76
C ARG A 75 3.04 4.62 2.26
N ARG A 76 2.66 3.44 1.76
CA ARG A 76 2.23 3.29 0.35
C ARG A 76 1.07 4.21 0.01
N ARG A 77 0.04 4.27 0.86
CA ARG A 77 -1.10 5.17 0.65
C ARG A 77 -0.69 6.65 0.73
N ALA A 78 0.12 7.03 1.72
CA ALA A 78 0.58 8.40 1.88
C ALA A 78 1.44 8.86 0.69
N ARG A 79 2.36 8.01 0.21
CA ARG A 79 3.21 8.30 -0.95
C ARG A 79 2.40 8.45 -2.23
N LEU A 80 1.44 7.55 -2.49
CA LEU A 80 0.60 7.67 -3.68
C LEU A 80 -0.23 8.96 -3.66
N ARG A 81 -0.81 9.32 -2.51
CA ARG A 81 -1.50 10.61 -2.37
C ARG A 81 -0.57 11.80 -2.63
N ALA A 82 0.61 11.81 -2.04
CA ALA A 82 1.59 12.88 -2.29
C ALA A 82 1.96 12.97 -3.78
N LEU A 83 2.06 11.83 -4.47
CA LEU A 83 2.33 11.79 -5.90
C LEU A 83 1.18 12.37 -6.73
N THR A 84 -0.07 12.08 -6.36
CA THR A 84 -1.25 12.64 -7.05
C THR A 84 -1.42 14.14 -6.85
N GLU A 85 -0.82 14.73 -5.81
CA GLU A 85 -0.83 16.19 -5.62
C GLU A 85 0.16 16.92 -6.56
N VAL A 86 1.17 16.22 -7.09
CA VAL A 86 2.23 16.83 -7.92
C VAL A 86 2.21 16.34 -9.37
N ALA A 87 1.46 15.28 -9.66
CA ALA A 87 1.33 14.71 -10.99
C ALA A 87 -0.04 14.05 -11.19
N ASP A 88 -0.67 14.35 -12.32
CA ASP A 88 -1.86 13.63 -12.76
C ASP A 88 -1.47 12.21 -13.17
N LEU A 89 -1.94 11.21 -12.41
CA LEU A 89 -1.72 9.80 -12.73
C LEU A 89 -2.81 9.23 -13.64
N TYR A 90 -3.99 9.85 -13.62
CA TYR A 90 -5.14 9.45 -14.40
C TYR A 90 -6.03 10.67 -14.68
N ALA A 91 -6.81 10.60 -15.76
CA ALA A 91 -7.84 11.55 -16.12
C ALA A 91 -9.22 10.90 -16.03
N LEU A 92 -10.28 11.69 -15.81
CA LEU A 92 -11.66 11.22 -15.83
C LEU A 92 -11.95 10.05 -14.87
N ASP A 93 -11.40 10.11 -13.65
CA ASP A 93 -11.60 9.05 -12.66
C ASP A 93 -13.09 8.81 -12.37
N GLY A 94 -13.50 7.54 -12.41
CA GLY A 94 -14.89 7.13 -12.20
C GLY A 94 -15.80 7.21 -13.42
N ALA A 95 -15.32 7.73 -14.56
CA ALA A 95 -16.06 7.65 -15.82
C ALA A 95 -16.20 6.20 -16.31
N TRP A 96 -15.18 5.36 -16.08
CA TRP A 96 -15.26 3.91 -16.27
C TRP A 96 -14.99 3.18 -14.96
N GLN A 97 -15.43 1.93 -14.94
CA GLN A 97 -15.29 1.03 -13.81
C GLN A 97 -14.46 -0.19 -14.21
N HIS A 98 -13.48 -0.53 -13.39
CA HIS A 98 -12.51 -1.57 -13.67
C HIS A 98 -12.72 -2.77 -12.73
N PRO A 99 -12.64 -4.00 -13.24
CA PRO A 99 -12.68 -5.20 -12.40
C PRO A 99 -11.60 -5.16 -11.32
N SER A 100 -11.98 -5.39 -10.07
CA SER A 100 -11.02 -5.51 -8.96
C SER A 100 -10.94 -6.95 -8.49
N PRO A 101 -9.77 -7.58 -8.45
CA PRO A 101 -9.62 -8.96 -7.96
C PRO A 101 -9.81 -9.10 -6.44
N TRP A 102 -10.08 -7.99 -5.74
CA TRP A 102 -10.26 -7.95 -4.29
C TRP A 102 -11.65 -7.49 -3.84
N ARG A 103 -12.54 -7.14 -4.78
CA ARG A 103 -13.89 -6.66 -4.48
C ARG A 103 -14.88 -7.25 -5.46
N THR A 104 -16.11 -7.44 -4.99
CA THR A 104 -17.21 -7.93 -5.82
C THR A 104 -17.66 -6.90 -6.85
N ARG A 105 -17.64 -5.61 -6.47
CA ARG A 105 -18.01 -4.52 -7.39
C ARG A 105 -16.77 -3.97 -8.08
N PRO A 106 -16.88 -3.64 -9.38
CA PRO A 106 -15.89 -2.82 -10.08
C PRO A 106 -15.58 -1.51 -9.35
N VAL A 107 -14.40 -0.96 -9.61
CA VAL A 107 -13.88 0.24 -8.95
C VAL A 107 -13.30 1.22 -9.97
N PRO A 108 -13.24 2.52 -9.66
CA PRO A 108 -12.58 3.49 -10.54
C PRO A 108 -11.06 3.23 -10.65
N VAL A 109 -10.42 3.79 -11.68
CA VAL A 109 -8.98 3.59 -11.96
C VAL A 109 -8.10 4.02 -10.78
N SER A 110 -8.46 5.12 -10.11
CA SER A 110 -7.75 5.61 -8.91
C SER A 110 -7.70 4.57 -7.79
N ARG A 111 -8.84 3.90 -7.57
CA ARG A 111 -9.00 2.90 -6.53
C ARG A 111 -8.21 1.64 -6.88
N LEU A 112 -8.29 1.18 -8.13
CA LEU A 112 -7.55 0.01 -8.59
C LEU A 112 -6.03 0.24 -8.48
N LEU A 113 -5.55 1.41 -8.93
CA LEU A 113 -4.15 1.81 -8.82
C LEU A 113 -3.69 1.87 -7.36
N ALA A 114 -4.49 2.46 -6.47
CA ALA A 114 -4.19 2.53 -5.05
C ALA A 114 -4.10 1.14 -4.39
N ASP A 115 -4.99 0.22 -4.76
CA ASP A 115 -4.93 -1.16 -4.27
C ASP A 115 -3.69 -1.90 -4.75
N VAL A 116 -3.33 -1.79 -6.03
CA VAL A 116 -2.12 -2.41 -6.58
C VAL A 116 -0.86 -1.85 -5.90
N HIS A 117 -0.74 -0.52 -5.81
CA HIS A 117 0.41 0.14 -5.19
C HIS A 117 0.62 -0.28 -3.73
N GLU A 118 -0.45 -0.50 -2.98
CA GLU A 118 -0.37 -1.06 -1.64
C GLU A 118 0.00 -2.55 -1.65
N ARG A 119 -0.65 -3.34 -2.50
CA ARG A 119 -0.58 -4.81 -2.45
C ARG A 119 0.73 -5.40 -2.94
N VAL A 120 1.46 -4.74 -3.83
CA VAL A 120 2.83 -5.16 -4.20
C VAL A 120 3.71 -5.29 -2.95
N ALA A 121 3.68 -4.29 -2.07
CA ALA A 121 4.45 -4.33 -0.82
C ALA A 121 3.90 -5.37 0.18
N VAL A 122 2.58 -5.55 0.23
CA VAL A 122 1.96 -6.59 1.09
C VAL A 122 2.37 -7.99 0.65
N GLU A 123 2.40 -8.25 -0.65
CA GLU A 123 2.82 -9.55 -1.21
C GLU A 123 4.27 -9.84 -0.87
N ALA A 124 5.16 -8.87 -1.08
CA ALA A 124 6.57 -8.98 -0.69
C ALA A 124 6.75 -9.37 0.77
N TYR A 125 6.06 -8.65 1.66
CA TYR A 125 6.11 -8.90 3.09
C TYR A 125 5.57 -10.29 3.45
N ARG A 126 4.43 -10.68 2.88
CA ARG A 126 3.78 -11.98 3.14
C ARG A 126 4.66 -13.15 2.75
N ARG A 127 5.30 -13.08 1.58
CA ARG A 127 6.26 -14.09 1.10
C ARG A 127 7.45 -14.20 2.03
N ALA A 128 8.05 -13.08 2.40
CA ALA A 128 9.20 -13.04 3.30
C ALA A 128 8.87 -13.52 4.74
N THR A 129 7.60 -13.51 5.14
CA THR A 129 7.15 -14.02 6.46
C THR A 129 6.44 -15.38 6.40
N THR A 130 6.55 -16.12 5.29
CA THR A 130 5.94 -17.46 5.10
C THR A 130 4.43 -17.47 5.39
N THR A 131 3.76 -16.34 5.18
CA THR A 131 2.31 -16.19 5.35
C THR A 131 1.70 -16.13 3.96
N GLN A 132 1.63 -17.29 3.29
CA GLN A 132 1.18 -17.34 1.90
C GLN A 132 -0.34 -17.26 1.83
N GLU A 133 -0.85 -16.33 1.03
CA GLU A 133 -2.20 -16.42 0.51
C GLU A 133 -2.13 -16.97 -0.93
N PRO A 134 -2.82 -18.07 -1.24
CA PRO A 134 -2.87 -18.60 -2.59
C PRO A 134 -3.31 -17.53 -3.61
N GLY A 135 -2.58 -17.44 -4.72
CA GLY A 135 -2.87 -16.52 -5.85
C GLY A 135 -2.70 -15.04 -5.52
N GLY A 136 -1.92 -14.67 -4.51
CA GLY A 136 -1.63 -13.28 -4.14
C GLY A 136 -1.07 -12.46 -5.31
N ALA A 137 0.05 -12.90 -5.87
CA ALA A 137 0.67 -12.27 -7.04
C ALA A 137 -0.20 -12.33 -8.30
N ASP A 138 -0.88 -13.44 -8.58
CA ASP A 138 -1.78 -13.55 -9.75
C ASP A 138 -2.91 -12.52 -9.71
N ARG A 139 -3.44 -12.22 -8.52
CA ARG A 139 -4.42 -11.13 -8.36
C ARG A 139 -3.79 -9.76 -8.69
N ILE A 140 -2.55 -9.53 -8.30
CA ILE A 140 -1.86 -8.25 -8.57
C ILE A 140 -1.53 -8.14 -10.07
N HIS A 141 -1.03 -9.20 -10.71
CA HIS A 141 -0.77 -9.24 -12.16
C HIS A 141 -2.03 -8.92 -12.97
N ARG A 142 -3.16 -9.57 -12.67
CA ARG A 142 -4.43 -9.27 -13.36
C ARG A 142 -4.89 -7.81 -13.19
N ALA A 143 -4.71 -7.23 -12.00
CA ALA A 143 -5.04 -5.83 -11.78
C ALA A 143 -4.10 -4.88 -12.54
N LEU A 144 -2.81 -5.21 -12.64
CA LEU A 144 -1.83 -4.47 -13.44
C LEU A 144 -2.18 -4.54 -14.94
N ASP A 145 -2.66 -5.68 -15.43
CA ASP A 145 -3.12 -5.84 -16.82
C ASP A 145 -4.31 -4.92 -17.12
N HIS A 146 -5.33 -4.92 -16.26
CA HIS A 146 -6.45 -3.99 -16.40
C HIS A 146 -6.02 -2.52 -16.35
N LEU A 147 -5.06 -2.16 -15.48
CA LEU A 147 -4.52 -0.80 -15.44
C LEU A 147 -3.75 -0.43 -16.71
N SER A 148 -2.96 -1.35 -17.27
CA SER A 148 -2.20 -1.10 -18.51
C SER A 148 -3.11 -0.84 -19.72
N GLU A 149 -4.31 -1.42 -19.73
CA GLU A 149 -5.32 -1.24 -20.76
C GLU A 149 -6.23 -0.03 -20.52
N ALA A 150 -6.23 0.55 -19.33
CA ALA A 150 -7.09 1.68 -18.96
C ALA A 150 -6.71 2.94 -19.76
N ALA A 151 -7.70 3.47 -20.48
CA ALA A 151 -7.53 4.69 -21.27
C ALA A 151 -7.33 5.93 -20.39
N GLU A 152 -7.78 5.87 -19.14
CA GLU A 152 -7.69 6.97 -18.17
C GLU A 152 -6.27 7.26 -17.70
N LEU A 153 -5.34 6.31 -17.77
CA LEU A 153 -3.98 6.54 -17.27
C LEU A 153 -3.22 7.54 -18.14
N THR A 154 -2.64 8.55 -17.48
CA THR A 154 -1.70 9.46 -18.12
C THR A 154 -0.37 8.77 -18.42
N VAL A 155 0.54 9.44 -19.13
CA VAL A 155 1.91 8.94 -19.33
C VAL A 155 2.61 8.66 -17.99
N THR A 156 2.41 9.53 -16.99
CA THR A 156 2.98 9.35 -15.66
C THR A 156 2.34 8.17 -14.93
N GLY A 157 1.03 7.99 -15.04
CA GLY A 157 0.32 6.82 -14.49
C GLY A 157 0.82 5.50 -15.08
N LYS A 158 1.00 5.45 -16.41
CA LYS A 158 1.53 4.27 -17.11
C LYS A 158 2.94 3.91 -16.64
N ARG A 159 3.83 4.90 -16.50
CA ARG A 159 5.18 4.69 -15.93
C ARG A 159 5.11 4.12 -14.51
N LEU A 160 4.21 4.63 -13.66
CA LEU A 160 4.03 4.06 -12.32
C LEU A 160 3.58 2.60 -12.37
N VAL A 161 2.69 2.24 -13.30
CA VAL A 161 2.27 0.84 -13.49
C VAL A 161 3.43 -0.05 -13.94
N GLU A 162 4.29 0.44 -14.84
CA GLU A 162 5.50 -0.27 -15.26
C GLU A 162 6.47 -0.49 -14.10
N GLU A 163 6.72 0.53 -13.27
CA GLU A 163 7.52 0.41 -12.05
C GLU A 163 6.93 -0.62 -11.07
N LEU A 164 5.60 -0.64 -10.90
CA LEU A 164 4.94 -1.63 -10.04
C LEU A 164 5.06 -3.06 -10.58
N ARG A 165 5.04 -3.26 -11.90
CA ARG A 165 5.33 -4.55 -12.53
C ARG A 165 6.78 -4.98 -12.26
N TRP A 166 7.72 -4.05 -12.36
CA TRP A 166 9.12 -4.32 -12.06
C TRP A 166 9.31 -4.69 -10.58
N GLU A 167 8.73 -3.92 -9.65
CA GLU A 167 8.76 -4.23 -8.21
C GLU A 167 8.18 -5.62 -7.92
N LEU A 168 7.04 -5.98 -8.55
CA LEU A 168 6.43 -7.29 -8.37
C LEU A 168 7.30 -8.43 -8.92
N LYS A 169 7.93 -8.23 -10.07
CA LYS A 169 8.89 -9.20 -10.64
C LYS A 169 10.07 -9.45 -9.71
N MET A 170 10.60 -8.39 -9.06
CA MET A 170 11.67 -8.54 -8.07
C MET A 170 11.20 -9.25 -6.79
N VAL A 171 9.90 -9.25 -6.50
CA VAL A 171 9.28 -10.02 -5.42
C VAL A 171 9.04 -11.48 -5.82
N ASP A 172 8.89 -11.75 -7.12
CA ASP A 172 8.77 -13.09 -7.73
C ASP A 172 10.11 -13.81 -7.91
N ALA A 173 11.21 -13.08 -7.99
CA ALA A 173 12.57 -13.61 -8.13
C ALA A 173 13.13 -14.16 -6.82
#